data_AF-A0A6M5YI29-F1
#
_entry.id   AF-A0A6M5YI29-F1
#
_cell.length_a   1.000
_cell.length_b   1.000
_cell.length_c   1.000
_cell.angle_alpha   90.00
_cell.angle_beta   90.00
_cell.angle_gamma   90.00
#
_symmetry.space_group_name_H-M   'P 1'
#
loop_
_entity.id
_entity.type
_entity.pdbx_description
1 polymer ?
#
loop_
_entity_poly.entity_id
_entity_poly.type
_entity_poly.pdbx_seq_one_letter_code
_entity_poly.pdbx_strand_id
1 'polypeptide(L)'
;MTADKFRFRFSKSGTLRLVSHHDLMRCAERMLRRAAVPFKSTAGFHPTPRLVFALSLPLGVVGRDEVVELELTEPRDGDELLATLNAQAPTGMVLTRVTPVPMRATARARRAVYEVPLPAGRVPHVEAAAAALLAEPKVWVERLRPSAKRLNIRPYIRGISVGADEEPNPPTPFPEREGGAGALSPSPGPGPREAPPTGPGSTGEGIGEGSSSSSPSLMGRGRGLGSSRLRLDFWVTQTGTARAEELLALLGLTDLLDAGAVLERTVIEIRDEITAPDPADIPPDGPADAVPLTGTEVAALTARLDEDESEQPAEAGWGASPNGPVVE
;
A
#
# COMPACT_ATOMS: atom_id res chain seq x y z
N MET A 1 -9.15 -6.23 24.74
CA MET A 1 -8.30 -5.50 25.71
C MET A 1 -8.70 -4.01 25.74
N THR A 2 -9.01 -3.44 26.91
CA THR A 2 -9.49 -2.05 27.02
C THR A 2 -8.36 -1.03 27.22
N ALA A 3 -8.29 0.01 26.38
CA ALA A 3 -7.33 1.12 26.50
C ALA A 3 -7.85 2.38 25.79
N ASP A 4 -7.17 3.52 25.98
CA ASP A 4 -7.48 4.82 25.39
C ASP A 4 -6.44 5.27 24.34
N LYS A 5 -5.43 4.44 24.06
CA LYS A 5 -4.51 4.61 22.93
C LYS A 5 -4.15 3.25 22.35
N PHE A 6 -4.23 3.17 21.03
CA PHE A 6 -3.99 1.94 20.27
C PHE A 6 -2.99 2.18 19.17
N ARG A 7 -2.17 1.16 18.92
CA ARG A 7 -1.37 1.02 17.71
C ARG A 7 -2.00 -0.04 16.84
N PHE A 8 -2.22 0.30 15.58
CA PHE A 8 -2.72 -0.59 14.56
C PHE A 8 -1.61 -0.96 13.58
N ARG A 9 -1.56 -2.23 13.20
CA ARG A 9 -0.91 -2.68 11.96
C ARG A 9 -1.95 -2.71 10.85
N PHE A 10 -1.57 -2.28 9.65
CA PHE A 10 -2.46 -2.33 8.48
C PHE A 10 -1.72 -2.61 7.18
N SER A 11 -2.46 -3.08 6.19
CA SER A 11 -2.00 -3.20 4.82
C SER A 11 -2.70 -2.18 3.91
N LYS A 12 -2.00 -1.72 2.88
CA LYS A 12 -2.46 -0.82 1.80
C LYS A 12 -2.01 -1.41 0.47
N SER A 13 -2.93 -1.97 -0.31
CA SER A 13 -2.64 -2.73 -1.53
C SER A 13 -3.62 -2.42 -2.67
N GLY A 14 -3.45 -3.08 -3.82
CA GLY A 14 -4.28 -2.87 -5.00
C GLY A 14 -4.18 -1.44 -5.55
N THR A 15 -5.31 -0.89 -6.00
CA THR A 15 -5.39 0.50 -6.50
C THR A 15 -5.11 1.53 -5.41
N LEU A 16 -5.33 1.18 -4.13
CA LEU A 16 -5.10 2.08 -3.01
C LEU A 16 -3.62 2.47 -2.82
N ARG A 17 -2.69 1.76 -3.46
CA ARG A 17 -1.28 2.17 -3.55
C ARG A 17 -1.10 3.55 -4.20
N LEU A 18 -2.02 3.96 -5.07
CA LEU A 18 -2.04 5.26 -5.76
C LEU A 18 -2.61 6.39 -4.90
N VAL A 19 -2.91 6.13 -3.62
CA VAL A 19 -3.32 7.16 -2.66
C VAL A 19 -2.10 7.67 -1.92
N SER A 20 -1.91 9.00 -1.96
CA SER A 20 -0.84 9.71 -1.26
C SER A 20 -0.93 9.53 0.26
N HIS A 21 0.15 9.81 0.98
CA HIS A 21 0.13 9.74 2.43
C HIS A 21 -0.90 10.70 3.07
N HIS A 22 -1.05 11.92 2.54
CA HIS A 22 -2.02 12.88 3.07
C HIS A 22 -3.47 12.43 2.82
N ASP A 23 -3.73 11.80 1.69
CA ASP A 23 -5.08 11.29 1.39
C ASP A 23 -5.37 10.01 2.18
N LEU A 24 -4.35 9.21 2.51
CA LEU A 24 -4.44 8.11 3.46
C LEU A 24 -4.84 8.60 4.85
N MET A 25 -4.24 9.70 5.33
CA MET A 25 -4.63 10.33 6.61
C MET A 25 -6.09 10.80 6.57
N ARG A 26 -6.52 11.44 5.49
CA ARG A 26 -7.92 11.86 5.29
C ARG A 26 -8.88 10.67 5.22
N CYS A 27 -8.46 9.57 4.60
CA CYS A 27 -9.22 8.32 4.57
C CYS A 27 -9.42 7.76 5.98
N ALA A 28 -8.34 7.65 6.77
CA ALA A 28 -8.41 7.18 8.15
C ALA A 28 -9.31 8.06 9.01
N GLU A 29 -9.24 9.38 8.86
CA GLU A 29 -10.17 10.31 9.54
C GLU A 29 -11.63 10.03 9.17
N ARG A 30 -11.93 9.83 7.87
CA ARG A 30 -13.29 9.50 7.43
C ARG A 30 -13.77 8.16 7.98
N MET A 31 -12.90 7.16 8.06
CA MET A 31 -13.22 5.86 8.67
C MET A 31 -13.58 6.03 10.15
N LEU A 32 -12.79 6.78 10.92
CA LEU A 32 -13.05 7.06 12.33
C LEU A 32 -14.41 7.75 12.54
N ARG A 33 -14.72 8.75 11.71
CA ARG A 33 -15.99 9.48 11.78
C ARG A 33 -17.19 8.59 11.42
N ARG A 34 -17.09 7.76 10.38
CA ARG A 34 -18.16 6.81 9.98
C ARG A 34 -18.39 5.72 11.02
N ALA A 35 -17.32 5.27 11.67
CA ALA A 35 -17.35 4.30 12.75
C ALA A 35 -17.84 4.88 14.09
N ALA A 36 -18.13 6.19 14.15
CA ALA A 36 -18.46 6.91 15.38
C ALA A 36 -17.44 6.66 16.52
N VAL A 37 -16.16 6.53 16.17
CA VAL A 37 -15.08 6.30 17.14
C VAL A 37 -14.77 7.59 17.89
N PRO A 38 -14.74 7.58 19.24
CA PRO A 38 -14.46 8.76 20.05
C PRO A 38 -12.95 9.05 20.11
N PHE A 39 -12.43 9.81 19.14
CA PHE A 39 -10.99 10.13 19.04
C PHE A 39 -10.64 11.48 19.67
N LYS A 40 -9.41 11.59 20.22
CA LYS A 40 -8.84 12.88 20.61
C LYS A 40 -8.49 13.70 19.38
N SER A 41 -8.70 15.00 19.45
CA SER A 41 -8.36 15.93 18.37
C SER A 41 -7.10 16.73 18.65
N THR A 42 -6.48 17.24 17.59
CA THR A 42 -5.44 18.27 17.65
C THR A 42 -6.04 19.59 18.16
N ALA A 43 -5.21 20.42 18.79
CA ALA A 43 -5.63 21.75 19.24
C ALA A 43 -5.50 22.73 18.07
N GLY A 44 -6.53 23.55 17.81
CA GLY A 44 -6.51 24.57 16.76
C GLY A 44 -7.87 24.83 16.12
N PHE A 45 -7.88 25.66 15.07
CA PHE A 45 -9.10 26.07 14.35
C PHE A 45 -9.70 24.97 13.45
N HIS A 46 -8.92 23.93 13.13
CA HIS A 46 -9.37 22.76 12.37
C HIS A 46 -8.95 21.47 13.10
N PRO A 47 -9.71 21.06 14.14
CA PRO A 47 -9.38 19.88 14.94
C PRO A 47 -9.45 18.62 14.09
N THR A 48 -8.31 17.96 13.91
CA THR A 48 -8.16 16.67 13.24
C THR A 48 -7.91 15.56 14.26
N PRO A 49 -8.24 14.29 13.97
CA PRO A 49 -7.89 13.19 14.85
C PRO A 49 -6.39 13.15 15.15
N ARG A 50 -6.03 12.84 16.40
CA ARG A 50 -4.64 12.54 16.77
C ARG A 50 -4.25 11.16 16.25
N LEU A 51 -3.89 11.14 14.96
CA LEU A 51 -3.36 10.00 14.24
C LEU A 51 -1.86 10.18 14.02
N VAL A 52 -1.06 9.18 14.39
CA VAL A 52 0.38 9.17 14.17
C VAL A 52 0.76 7.96 13.32
N PHE A 53 1.05 8.19 12.05
CA PHE A 53 1.65 7.17 11.20
C PHE A 53 3.15 7.09 11.51
N ALA A 54 3.67 5.89 11.78
CA ALA A 54 5.06 5.74 12.21
C ALA A 54 6.07 6.13 11.12
N LEU A 55 5.69 5.96 9.86
CA LEU A 55 6.47 6.34 8.70
C LEU A 55 5.51 6.62 7.53
N SER A 56 5.72 7.72 6.80
CA SER A 56 4.93 8.00 5.61
C SER A 56 5.14 6.92 4.55
N LEU A 57 4.05 6.50 3.90
CA LEU A 57 4.09 5.52 2.81
C LEU A 57 4.16 6.27 1.47
N PRO A 58 5.22 6.07 0.66
CA PRO A 58 5.32 6.71 -0.64
C PRO A 58 4.15 6.37 -1.55
N LEU A 59 3.90 7.25 -2.52
CA LEU A 59 2.91 7.01 -3.57
C LEU A 59 3.34 5.81 -4.41
N GLY A 60 2.39 5.00 -4.87
CA GLY A 60 2.68 3.83 -5.71
C GLY A 60 3.15 2.60 -4.93
N VAL A 61 3.53 2.74 -3.66
CA VAL A 61 4.04 1.64 -2.82
C VAL A 61 2.91 0.90 -2.11
N VAL A 62 2.97 -0.42 -2.14
CA VAL A 62 2.12 -1.31 -1.32
C VAL A 62 2.70 -1.39 0.09
N GLY A 63 1.90 -1.15 1.11
CA GLY A 63 2.29 -1.38 2.51
C GLY A 63 1.71 -2.69 3.00
N ARG A 64 2.52 -3.58 3.60
CA ARG A 64 2.03 -4.87 4.13
C ARG A 64 1.82 -4.85 5.64
N ASP A 65 2.68 -4.13 6.37
CA ASP A 65 2.68 -4.08 7.83
C ASP A 65 2.94 -2.66 8.34
N GLU A 66 2.11 -1.74 7.85
CA GLU A 66 2.17 -0.32 8.16
C GLU A 66 1.66 -0.02 9.57
N VAL A 67 2.11 1.08 10.17
CA VAL A 67 1.80 1.41 11.57
C VAL A 67 1.09 2.75 11.68
N VAL A 68 -0.03 2.76 12.38
CA VAL A 68 -0.73 3.99 12.79
C VAL A 68 -1.16 3.90 14.25
N GLU A 69 -0.95 4.97 15.01
CA GLU A 69 -1.46 5.12 16.37
C GLU A 69 -2.64 6.06 16.42
N LEU A 70 -3.61 5.73 17.29
CA LEU A 70 -4.84 6.47 17.51
C LEU A 70 -5.04 6.70 19.00
N GLU A 71 -5.29 7.97 19.37
CA GLU A 71 -5.70 8.34 20.73
C GLU A 71 -7.21 8.54 20.81
N LEU A 72 -7.84 7.95 21.83
CA LEU A 72 -9.27 8.01 22.09
C LEU A 72 -9.59 8.92 23.28
N THR A 73 -10.80 9.48 23.32
CA THR A 73 -11.27 10.28 24.46
C THR A 73 -11.75 9.42 25.63
N GLU A 74 -12.11 8.16 25.35
CA GLU A 74 -12.55 7.18 26.35
C GLU A 74 -11.97 5.80 26.04
N PRO A 75 -11.79 4.94 27.05
CA PRO A 75 -11.30 3.58 26.81
C PRO A 75 -12.28 2.75 25.98
N ARG A 76 -11.76 1.99 25.02
CA ARG A 76 -12.52 1.05 24.18
C ARG A 76 -11.87 -0.31 24.17
N ASP A 77 -12.63 -1.36 23.84
CA ASP A 77 -12.05 -2.66 23.55
C ASP A 77 -11.35 -2.64 22.19
N GLY A 78 -10.09 -3.09 22.16
CA GLY A 78 -9.28 -3.08 20.95
C GLY A 78 -9.82 -3.96 19.83
N ASP A 79 -10.36 -5.15 20.15
CA ASP A 79 -10.80 -6.11 19.14
C ASP A 79 -12.11 -5.65 18.50
N GLU A 80 -13.04 -5.10 19.30
CA GLU A 80 -14.24 -4.43 18.81
C GLU A 80 -13.90 -3.22 17.93
N LEU A 81 -12.91 -2.42 18.35
CA LEU A 81 -12.45 -1.25 17.59
C LEU A 81 -11.84 -1.65 16.25
N LEU A 82 -11.00 -2.70 16.23
CA LEU A 82 -10.41 -3.26 15.02
C LEU A 82 -11.50 -3.72 14.04
N ALA A 83 -12.48 -4.49 14.51
CA ALA A 83 -13.60 -4.95 13.68
C ALA A 83 -14.42 -3.79 13.13
N THR A 84 -14.74 -2.81 13.98
CA THR A 84 -15.53 -1.62 13.60
C THR A 84 -14.82 -0.80 12.52
N LEU A 85 -13.50 -0.58 12.68
CA LEU A 85 -12.73 0.18 11.69
C LEU A 85 -12.55 -0.59 10.38
N ASN A 86 -12.34 -1.90 10.41
CA ASN A 86 -12.28 -2.72 9.20
C ASN A 86 -13.61 -2.70 8.42
N ALA A 87 -14.75 -2.64 9.10
CA ALA A 87 -16.05 -2.49 8.43
C ALA A 87 -16.20 -1.17 7.65
N GLN A 88 -15.38 -0.16 7.97
CA GLN A 88 -15.34 1.13 7.27
C GLN A 88 -14.17 1.25 6.28
N ALA A 89 -13.26 0.26 6.24
CA ALA A 89 -12.07 0.33 5.42
C ALA A 89 -12.41 0.23 3.92
N PRO A 90 -11.79 1.06 3.06
CA PRO A 90 -11.97 0.92 1.62
C PRO A 90 -11.30 -0.36 1.11
N THR A 91 -11.73 -0.83 -0.07
CA THR A 91 -11.07 -1.93 -0.78
C THR A 91 -9.57 -1.68 -0.92
N GLY A 92 -8.77 -2.68 -0.54
CA GLY A 92 -7.30 -2.59 -0.54
C GLY A 92 -6.69 -2.09 0.78
N MET A 93 -7.48 -1.71 1.78
CA MET A 93 -7.02 -1.46 3.14
C MET A 93 -7.55 -2.53 4.10
N VAL A 94 -6.68 -3.07 4.95
CA VAL A 94 -7.07 -3.98 6.04
C VAL A 94 -6.23 -3.68 7.27
N LEU A 95 -6.87 -3.38 8.40
CA LEU A 95 -6.22 -3.33 9.70
C LEU A 95 -6.06 -4.78 10.19
N THR A 96 -4.82 -5.21 10.40
CA THR A 96 -4.48 -6.62 10.65
C THR A 96 -4.28 -6.92 12.13
N ARG A 97 -3.82 -5.94 12.91
CA ARG A 97 -3.55 -6.09 14.33
C ARG A 97 -3.82 -4.80 15.07
N VAL A 98 -4.23 -4.93 16.33
CA VAL A 98 -4.37 -3.82 17.28
C VAL A 98 -3.63 -4.18 18.57
N THR A 99 -2.92 -3.22 19.15
CA THR A 99 -2.30 -3.35 20.47
C THR A 99 -2.52 -2.09 21.29
N PRO A 100 -2.87 -2.21 22.58
CA PRO A 100 -2.86 -1.05 23.47
C PRO A 100 -1.44 -0.55 23.66
N VAL A 101 -1.24 0.76 23.66
CA VAL A 101 0.07 1.37 23.93
C VAL A 101 -0.05 2.48 24.97
N PRO A 102 0.98 2.74 25.80
CA PRO A 102 0.93 3.82 26.78
C PRO A 102 0.65 5.18 26.12
N MET A 103 -0.16 6.03 26.75
CA MET A 103 -0.51 7.36 26.20
C MET A 103 0.72 8.20 25.79
N ARG A 104 1.81 8.10 26.57
CA ARG A 104 3.08 8.83 26.32
C ARG A 104 3.99 8.19 25.26
N ALA A 105 3.71 6.96 24.83
CA ALA A 105 4.45 6.32 23.76
C ALA A 105 4.08 6.95 22.42
N THR A 106 5.02 6.96 21.48
CA THR A 106 4.78 7.38 20.11
C THR A 106 5.53 6.42 19.21
N ALA A 107 4.85 5.92 18.18
CA ALA A 107 5.48 5.06 17.19
C ALA A 107 6.65 5.80 16.52
N ARG A 108 7.86 5.26 16.73
CA ARG A 108 9.10 5.72 16.10
C ARG A 108 9.66 4.57 15.28
N ALA A 109 9.48 4.63 13.97
CA ALA A 109 10.11 3.68 13.07
C ALA A 109 11.63 3.74 13.23
N ARG A 110 12.28 2.57 13.25
CA ARG A 110 13.75 2.45 13.24
C ARG A 110 14.26 1.73 12.00
N ARG A 111 13.44 0.91 11.38
CA ARG A 111 13.80 0.09 10.21
C ARG A 111 12.61 -0.02 9.27
N ALA A 112 12.89 0.02 7.97
CA ALA A 112 11.92 -0.21 6.92
C ALA A 112 12.52 -1.15 5.87
N VAL A 113 11.76 -2.15 5.46
CA VAL A 113 12.18 -3.10 4.43
C VAL A 113 11.26 -2.97 3.23
N TYR A 114 11.87 -2.84 2.06
CA TYR A 114 11.17 -2.84 0.78
C TYR A 114 11.56 -4.04 -0.05
N GLU A 115 10.62 -4.53 -0.85
CA GLU A 115 10.83 -5.64 -1.75
C GLU A 115 10.22 -5.33 -3.12
N VAL A 116 10.92 -5.74 -4.17
CA VAL A 116 10.45 -5.65 -5.56
C VAL A 116 10.76 -6.95 -6.29
N PRO A 117 9.87 -7.44 -7.17
CA PRO A 117 10.17 -8.58 -8.04
C PRO A 117 11.44 -8.33 -8.86
N LEU A 118 12.32 -9.31 -8.91
CA LEU A 118 13.57 -9.26 -9.67
C LEU A 118 13.63 -10.44 -10.64
N PRO A 119 13.72 -10.19 -11.95
CA PRO A 119 13.90 -11.27 -12.93
C PRO A 119 15.18 -12.06 -12.66
N ALA A 120 15.08 -13.40 -12.69
CA ALA A 120 16.19 -14.31 -12.39
C ALA A 120 17.48 -13.98 -13.19
N GLY A 121 17.35 -13.54 -14.45
CA GLY A 121 18.49 -13.15 -15.28
C GLY A 121 19.25 -11.90 -14.82
N ARG A 122 18.64 -11.07 -13.97
CA ARG A 122 19.29 -9.85 -13.41
C ARG A 122 19.96 -10.10 -12.06
N VAL A 123 19.67 -11.22 -11.39
CA VAL A 123 20.16 -11.52 -10.04
C VAL A 123 21.67 -11.38 -9.91
N PRO A 124 22.53 -12.01 -10.76
CA PRO A 124 23.98 -11.92 -10.57
C PRO A 124 24.52 -10.49 -10.71
N HIS A 125 23.93 -9.71 -11.63
CA HIS A 125 24.31 -8.31 -11.82
C HIS A 125 23.93 -7.44 -10.62
N VAL A 126 22.70 -7.64 -10.10
CA VAL A 126 22.22 -6.88 -8.94
C VAL A 126 22.98 -7.24 -7.68
N GLU A 127 23.32 -8.51 -7.46
CA GLU A 127 24.15 -8.92 -6.32
C GLU A 127 25.54 -8.29 -6.37
N ALA A 128 26.18 -8.27 -7.54
CA ALA A 128 27.47 -7.61 -7.72
C ALA A 128 27.40 -6.09 -7.48
N ALA A 129 26.37 -5.43 -8.03
CA ALA A 129 26.15 -3.99 -7.84
C ALA A 129 25.83 -3.65 -6.37
N ALA A 130 25.02 -4.47 -5.71
CA ALA A 130 24.71 -4.33 -4.28
C ALA A 130 25.96 -4.47 -3.41
N ALA A 131 26.81 -5.47 -3.69
CA ALA A 131 28.07 -5.65 -2.98
C ALA A 131 29.02 -4.45 -3.16
N ALA A 132 29.15 -3.94 -4.38
CA ALA A 132 29.96 -2.75 -4.66
C ALA A 132 29.43 -1.51 -3.94
N LEU A 133 28.11 -1.28 -3.97
CA LEU A 133 27.47 -0.14 -3.30
C LEU A 133 27.62 -0.22 -1.78
N LEU A 134 27.50 -1.41 -1.19
CA LEU A 134 27.70 -1.61 0.25
C LEU A 134 29.17 -1.45 0.66
N ALA A 135 30.13 -1.71 -0.23
CA ALA A 135 31.55 -1.50 0.02
C ALA A 135 31.96 -0.01 -0.06
N GLU A 136 31.19 0.82 -0.77
CA GLU A 136 31.46 2.25 -0.90
C GLU A 136 31.23 3.00 0.43
N PRO A 137 32.20 3.78 0.94
CA PRO A 137 32.03 4.56 2.17
C PRO A 137 30.99 5.67 2.05
N LYS A 138 30.79 6.25 0.86
CA LYS A 138 29.81 7.32 0.62
C LYS A 138 29.01 7.11 -0.65
N VAL A 139 27.70 7.02 -0.50
CA VAL A 139 26.76 6.86 -1.62
C VAL A 139 25.92 8.12 -1.70
N TRP A 140 26.21 8.97 -2.69
CA TRP A 140 25.57 10.28 -2.82
C TRP A 140 24.32 10.23 -3.70
N VAL A 141 23.24 10.85 -3.22
CA VAL A 141 22.02 11.07 -4.00
C VAL A 141 21.59 12.53 -3.90
N GLU A 142 20.90 13.02 -4.92
CA GLU A 142 20.43 14.40 -5.00
C GLU A 142 18.97 14.49 -4.56
N ARG A 143 18.67 15.43 -3.66
CA ARG A 143 17.29 15.72 -3.21
C ARG A 143 17.01 17.19 -3.38
N LEU A 144 15.92 17.54 -4.05
CA LEU A 144 15.47 18.93 -4.21
C LEU A 144 14.62 19.43 -3.04
N ARG A 145 13.92 18.53 -2.35
CA ARG A 145 12.99 18.85 -1.24
C ARG A 145 13.30 18.05 0.03
N PRO A 146 13.10 18.64 1.23
CA PRO A 146 12.62 20.00 1.50
C PRO A 146 13.67 21.09 1.23
N SER A 147 14.95 20.72 1.14
CA SER A 147 16.03 21.61 0.72
C SER A 147 16.93 20.90 -0.29
N ALA A 148 17.42 21.65 -1.27
CA ALA A 148 18.26 21.14 -2.34
C ALA A 148 19.65 20.76 -1.83
N LYS A 149 19.98 19.47 -1.83
CA LYS A 149 21.26 18.95 -1.33
C LYS A 149 21.62 17.61 -1.95
N ARG A 150 22.93 17.34 -2.02
CA ARG A 150 23.50 15.99 -2.10
C ARG A 150 23.53 15.40 -0.70
N LEU A 151 23.05 14.18 -0.55
CA LEU A 151 22.97 13.46 0.72
C LEU A 151 23.71 12.13 0.59
N ASN A 152 24.58 11.82 1.54
CA ASN A 152 25.17 10.49 1.66
C ASN A 152 24.16 9.54 2.28
N ILE A 153 23.62 8.60 1.52
CA ILE A 153 22.64 7.63 2.02
C ILE A 153 23.26 6.33 2.53
N ARG A 154 24.57 6.09 2.34
CA ARG A 154 25.24 4.86 2.78
C ARG A 154 24.97 4.48 4.24
N PRO A 155 24.97 5.42 5.22
CA PRO A 155 24.67 5.08 6.62
C PRO A 155 23.25 4.52 6.81
N TYR A 156 22.29 4.92 5.97
CA TYR A 156 20.91 4.48 6.07
C TYR A 156 20.64 3.11 5.42
N ILE A 157 21.61 2.54 4.69
CA ILE A 157 21.47 1.23 4.05
C ILE A 157 21.97 0.18 5.04
N ARG A 158 21.02 -0.57 5.61
CA ARG A 158 21.30 -1.70 6.52
C ARG A 158 21.72 -2.94 5.74
N GLY A 159 21.09 -3.18 4.59
CA GLY A 159 21.42 -4.32 3.75
C GLY A 159 20.68 -4.30 2.41
N ILE A 160 21.24 -5.06 1.47
CA ILE A 160 20.66 -5.31 0.16
C ILE A 160 20.88 -6.79 -0.10
N SER A 161 19.82 -7.52 -0.42
CA SER A 161 19.91 -8.97 -0.66
C SER A 161 18.89 -9.41 -1.69
N VAL A 162 19.22 -10.45 -2.44
CA VAL A 162 18.25 -11.14 -3.30
C VAL A 162 17.80 -12.41 -2.59
N GLY A 163 16.49 -12.60 -2.49
CA GLY A 163 15.87 -13.81 -1.96
C GLY A 163 15.07 -14.54 -3.04
N ALA A 164 14.80 -15.83 -2.84
CA ALA A 164 13.70 -16.48 -3.54
C ALA A 164 12.37 -15.88 -3.05
N ASP A 165 11.35 -15.78 -3.91
CA ASP A 165 9.97 -15.67 -3.45
C ASP A 165 9.69 -16.92 -2.61
N GLU A 166 9.75 -16.78 -1.29
CA GLU A 166 8.77 -17.49 -0.48
C GLU A 166 7.45 -16.79 -0.77
N GLU A 167 6.51 -17.46 -1.43
CA GLU A 167 5.14 -16.96 -1.51
C GLU A 167 4.74 -16.53 -0.09
N PRO A 168 4.40 -15.25 0.15
CA PRO A 168 3.83 -14.88 1.42
C PRO A 168 2.57 -15.73 1.57
N ASN A 169 2.52 -16.58 2.61
CA ASN A 169 1.37 -17.43 2.92
C ASN A 169 0.12 -16.57 2.70
N PRO A 170 -0.72 -16.88 1.70
CA PRO A 170 -1.84 -16.00 1.39
C PRO A 170 -2.68 -15.90 2.66
N PRO A 171 -3.07 -14.69 3.11
CA PRO A 171 -4.12 -14.61 4.11
C PRO A 171 -5.27 -15.42 3.56
N THR A 172 -5.74 -16.39 4.35
CA THR A 172 -6.84 -17.30 4.01
C THR A 172 -7.88 -16.53 3.20
N PRO A 173 -8.21 -16.97 1.97
CA PRO A 173 -9.18 -16.26 1.16
C PRO A 173 -10.46 -16.10 1.98
N PHE A 174 -10.97 -14.87 2.01
CA PHE A 174 -12.24 -14.56 2.62
C PHE A 174 -13.28 -15.57 2.11
N PRO A 175 -14.14 -16.12 2.98
CA PRO A 175 -15.24 -16.94 2.50
C PRO A 175 -16.03 -16.11 1.50
N GLU A 176 -16.09 -16.60 0.26
CA GLU A 176 -17.01 -16.09 -0.74
C GLU A 176 -18.38 -16.03 -0.06
N ARG A 177 -18.99 -14.85 -0.03
CA ARG A 177 -20.41 -14.75 0.29
C ARG A 177 -21.13 -15.44 -0.86
N GLU A 178 -21.30 -16.76 -0.74
CA GLU A 178 -22.29 -17.47 -1.54
C GLU A 178 -23.63 -16.79 -1.24
N GLY A 179 -24.18 -16.14 -2.26
CA GLY A 179 -25.56 -15.70 -2.28
C GLY A 179 -26.47 -16.93 -2.23
N GLY A 180 -26.67 -17.46 -1.02
CA GLY A 180 -27.73 -18.41 -0.74
C GLY A 180 -29.07 -17.68 -0.83
N ALA A 181 -29.68 -17.68 -2.01
CA ALA A 181 -31.09 -17.41 -2.17
C ALA A 181 -31.86 -18.47 -1.37
N GLY A 182 -32.24 -18.12 -0.14
CA GLY A 182 -33.15 -18.92 0.68
C GLY A 182 -34.50 -18.98 0.00
N ALA A 183 -34.75 -20.06 -0.73
CA ALA A 183 -36.08 -20.40 -1.23
C ALA A 183 -36.98 -20.76 -0.04
N LEU A 184 -37.82 -19.82 0.36
CA LEU A 184 -38.98 -20.07 1.22
C LEU A 184 -39.91 -21.05 0.51
N SER A 185 -40.01 -22.27 1.04
CA SER A 185 -41.01 -23.25 0.63
C SER A 185 -42.40 -22.83 1.12
N PRO A 186 -43.45 -22.82 0.28
CA PRO A 186 -44.82 -22.62 0.75
C PRO A 186 -45.42 -23.93 1.28
N SER A 187 -46.14 -23.85 2.40
CA SER A 187 -46.93 -24.94 2.99
C SER A 187 -48.05 -25.44 2.04
N PRO A 188 -48.47 -26.73 2.13
CA PRO A 188 -49.45 -27.30 1.23
C PRO A 188 -50.89 -27.04 1.70
N GLY A 189 -51.73 -26.52 0.79
CA GLY A 189 -53.19 -26.58 0.90
C GLY A 189 -53.75 -27.90 0.34
N PRO A 190 -54.94 -28.35 0.77
CA PRO A 190 -55.47 -29.67 0.41
C PRO A 190 -56.13 -29.65 -0.99
N GLY A 191 -55.93 -30.71 -1.78
CA GLY A 191 -56.65 -30.95 -3.04
C GLY A 191 -58.02 -31.62 -2.83
N PRO A 192 -58.60 -32.28 -3.85
CA PRO A 192 -58.84 -31.83 -5.22
C PRO A 192 -60.34 -31.93 -5.58
N ARG A 193 -60.81 -31.25 -6.64
CA ARG A 193 -62.04 -31.64 -7.36
C ARG A 193 -61.93 -31.39 -8.87
N GLU A 194 -62.54 -32.31 -9.60
CA GLU A 194 -62.37 -32.67 -11.02
C GLU A 194 -62.94 -31.66 -12.04
N ALA A 195 -62.50 -31.85 -13.30
CA ALA A 195 -62.83 -31.14 -14.55
C ALA A 195 -64.28 -31.43 -15.07
N PRO A 196 -64.78 -30.87 -16.21
CA PRO A 196 -64.26 -31.15 -17.58
C PRO A 196 -64.49 -29.95 -18.59
N PRO A 197 -64.57 -30.11 -19.93
CA PRO A 197 -63.53 -29.64 -20.87
C PRO A 197 -64.05 -28.67 -21.97
N THR A 198 -63.18 -28.34 -22.96
CA THR A 198 -63.35 -27.72 -24.32
C THR A 198 -62.47 -26.47 -24.46
N GLY A 199 -61.76 -26.12 -25.53
CA GLY A 199 -61.52 -26.58 -26.92
C GLY A 199 -60.40 -25.67 -27.51
N PRO A 200 -60.00 -25.80 -28.80
CA PRO A 200 -58.62 -25.50 -29.25
C PRO A 200 -58.44 -24.20 -30.07
N GLY A 201 -57.17 -23.80 -30.25
CA GLY A 201 -56.67 -22.77 -31.20
C GLY A 201 -55.90 -21.66 -30.46
N SER A 202 -54.77 -21.11 -30.92
CA SER A 202 -54.07 -21.16 -32.21
C SER A 202 -52.70 -20.48 -32.02
N THR A 203 -51.68 -21.01 -32.70
CA THR A 203 -50.50 -20.32 -33.30
C THR A 203 -50.05 -18.94 -32.82
N GLY A 204 -48.75 -18.85 -32.50
CA GLY A 204 -48.00 -17.59 -32.46
C GLY A 204 -46.50 -17.85 -32.31
N GLU A 205 -45.79 -17.89 -33.45
CA GLU A 205 -44.33 -17.87 -33.53
C GLU A 205 -43.76 -16.57 -32.94
N GLY A 206 -42.60 -16.67 -32.30
CA GLY A 206 -41.88 -15.53 -31.72
C GLY A 206 -40.41 -15.86 -31.50
N ILE A 207 -39.63 -15.53 -32.52
CA ILE A 207 -38.17 -15.65 -32.65
C ILE A 207 -37.46 -14.82 -31.56
N GLY A 208 -36.38 -15.35 -30.98
CA GLY A 208 -35.52 -14.63 -30.04
C GLY A 208 -34.19 -15.34 -29.84
N GLU A 209 -33.24 -15.05 -30.74
CA GLU A 209 -31.85 -15.48 -30.69
C GLU A 209 -31.14 -14.91 -29.45
N GLY A 210 -30.47 -15.77 -28.69
CA GLY A 210 -29.57 -15.42 -27.61
C GLY A 210 -28.26 -16.17 -27.80
N SER A 211 -27.35 -15.57 -28.56
CA SER A 211 -26.02 -16.10 -28.85
C SER A 211 -25.13 -16.07 -27.60
N SER A 212 -24.71 -17.26 -27.18
CA SER A 212 -23.63 -17.50 -26.24
C SER A 212 -22.29 -17.18 -26.91
N SER A 213 -21.62 -16.10 -26.50
CA SER A 213 -20.22 -15.85 -26.85
C SER A 213 -19.32 -16.26 -25.69
N SER A 214 -18.73 -17.45 -25.85
CA SER A 214 -17.66 -17.98 -25.02
C SER A 214 -16.36 -17.23 -25.32
N SER A 215 -15.84 -16.50 -24.34
CA SER A 215 -14.50 -15.90 -24.44
C SER A 215 -13.42 -16.98 -24.32
N PRO A 216 -12.42 -17.02 -25.22
CA PRO A 216 -11.44 -18.09 -25.24
C PRO A 216 -10.38 -17.90 -24.16
N SER A 217 -10.19 -18.97 -23.40
CA SER A 217 -9.14 -19.17 -22.41
C SER A 217 -7.76 -19.13 -23.08
N LEU A 218 -7.00 -18.05 -22.84
CA LEU A 218 -5.57 -17.98 -23.15
C LEU A 218 -4.78 -18.76 -22.07
N MET A 219 -4.77 -20.08 -22.20
CA MET A 219 -3.71 -20.91 -21.62
C MET A 219 -2.54 -20.98 -22.61
N GLY A 220 -1.39 -20.45 -22.20
CA GLY A 220 -0.19 -20.42 -23.03
C GLY A 220 1.09 -20.07 -22.28
N ARG A 221 1.50 -20.96 -21.36
CA ARG A 221 2.90 -21.26 -20.98
C ARG A 221 3.88 -20.10 -20.73
N GLY A 222 4.17 -19.87 -19.45
CA GLY A 222 5.51 -19.60 -18.95
C GLY A 222 5.78 -20.54 -17.78
N ARG A 223 6.73 -21.48 -17.93
CA ARG A 223 7.23 -22.30 -16.81
C ARG A 223 7.71 -21.36 -15.71
N GLY A 224 7.40 -21.68 -14.45
CA GLY A 224 7.87 -20.92 -13.29
C GLY A 224 9.38 -20.69 -13.33
N LEU A 225 9.76 -19.47 -13.75
CA LEU A 225 11.02 -18.87 -13.33
C LEU A 225 10.82 -18.65 -11.84
N GLY A 226 11.66 -19.26 -11.00
CA GLY A 226 11.67 -18.93 -9.58
C GLY A 226 11.73 -17.41 -9.47
N SER A 227 10.66 -16.79 -9.00
CA SER A 227 10.59 -15.35 -8.92
C SER A 227 11.50 -14.95 -7.78
N SER A 228 12.58 -14.25 -8.10
CA SER A 228 13.45 -13.69 -7.08
C SER A 228 12.88 -12.36 -6.64
N ARG A 229 13.12 -11.96 -5.39
CA ARG A 229 12.84 -10.60 -4.92
C ARG A 229 14.13 -9.92 -4.52
N LEU A 230 14.26 -8.66 -4.90
CA LEU A 230 15.26 -7.77 -4.33
C LEU A 230 14.70 -7.20 -3.03
N ARG A 231 15.43 -7.39 -1.95
CA ARG A 231 15.14 -6.85 -0.62
C ARG A 231 16.08 -5.69 -0.29
N LEU A 232 15.50 -4.55 0.04
CA LEU A 232 16.18 -3.32 0.42
C LEU A 232 15.87 -3.02 1.89
N ASP A 233 16.88 -3.03 2.74
CA ASP A 233 16.75 -2.86 4.18
C ASP A 233 17.35 -1.53 4.62
N PHE A 234 16.52 -0.68 5.23
CA PHE A 234 16.88 0.68 5.57
C PHE A 234 16.75 0.95 7.06
N TRP A 235 17.73 1.70 7.58
CA TRP A 235 17.59 2.41 8.83
C TRP A 235 16.71 3.65 8.67
N VAL A 236 15.87 3.88 9.67
CA VAL A 236 15.04 5.08 9.83
C VAL A 236 15.50 5.82 11.07
N THR A 237 16.01 7.04 10.87
CA THR A 237 16.52 7.88 11.95
C THR A 237 15.73 9.18 12.07
N GLN A 238 16.03 9.97 13.10
CA GLN A 238 15.45 11.31 13.25
C GLN A 238 15.98 12.31 12.21
N THR A 239 17.15 12.03 11.62
CA THR A 239 17.81 12.91 10.65
C THR A 239 17.49 12.53 9.20
N GLY A 240 16.96 11.32 8.98
CA GLY A 240 16.46 10.89 7.68
C GLY A 240 16.47 9.38 7.49
N THR A 241 16.29 8.98 6.24
CA THR A 241 16.39 7.61 5.75
C THR A 241 16.69 7.65 4.25
N ALA A 242 17.15 6.54 3.68
CA ALA A 242 17.24 6.35 2.24
C ALA A 242 15.84 6.05 1.64
N ARG A 243 15.64 6.36 0.36
CA ARG A 243 14.42 5.99 -0.36
C ARG A 243 14.70 4.75 -1.21
N ALA A 244 13.73 3.84 -1.27
CA ALA A 244 13.84 2.64 -2.09
C ALA A 244 14.09 2.97 -3.57
N GLU A 245 13.38 3.95 -4.12
CA GLU A 245 13.55 4.42 -5.51
C GLU A 245 14.98 4.94 -5.79
N GLU A 246 15.59 5.67 -4.84
CA GLU A 246 16.98 6.13 -4.95
C GLU A 246 17.93 4.94 -5.08
N LEU A 247 17.68 3.88 -4.31
CA LEU A 247 18.52 2.68 -4.35
C LEU A 247 18.26 1.83 -5.60
N LEU A 248 17.02 1.78 -6.09
CA LEU A 248 16.71 1.15 -7.37
C LEU A 248 17.42 1.87 -8.53
N ALA A 249 17.45 3.20 -8.53
CA ALA A 249 18.20 3.99 -9.52
C ALA A 249 19.70 3.69 -9.49
N LEU A 250 20.30 3.62 -8.29
CA LEU A 250 21.72 3.29 -8.14
C LEU A 250 22.06 1.86 -8.58
N LEU A 251 21.10 0.93 -8.50
CA LEU A 251 21.24 -0.44 -8.99
C LEU A 251 20.87 -0.59 -10.47
N GLY A 252 20.45 0.49 -11.15
CA GLY A 252 20.02 0.47 -12.54
C GLY A 252 18.70 -0.30 -12.76
N LEU A 253 17.76 -0.21 -11.81
CA LEU A 253 16.52 -0.98 -11.76
C LEU A 253 15.24 -0.12 -11.82
N THR A 254 15.33 1.14 -12.26
CA THR A 254 14.15 2.01 -12.42
C THR A 254 13.16 1.45 -13.44
N ASP A 255 13.70 0.81 -14.49
CA ASP A 255 12.93 0.16 -15.56
C ASP A 255 11.96 -0.92 -15.06
N LEU A 256 12.20 -1.50 -13.88
CA LEU A 256 11.29 -2.45 -13.27
C LEU A 256 9.95 -1.79 -12.91
N LEU A 257 10.00 -0.57 -12.34
CA LEU A 257 8.79 0.16 -11.95
C LEU A 257 8.02 0.62 -13.20
N ASP A 258 8.74 1.05 -14.23
CA ASP A 258 8.16 1.45 -15.53
C ASP A 258 7.48 0.27 -16.23
N ALA A 259 8.05 -0.94 -16.10
CA ALA A 259 7.45 -2.19 -16.55
C ALA A 259 6.28 -2.68 -15.67
N GLY A 260 5.90 -1.93 -14.63
CA GLY A 260 4.77 -2.20 -13.75
C GLY A 260 5.10 -3.08 -12.54
N ALA A 261 6.37 -3.34 -12.23
CA ALA A 261 6.75 -3.99 -10.98
C ALA A 261 6.31 -3.11 -9.81
N VAL A 262 5.73 -3.75 -8.79
CA VAL A 262 5.22 -3.03 -7.62
C VAL A 262 6.23 -3.15 -6.48
N LEU A 263 6.66 -1.99 -6.00
CA LEU A 263 7.45 -1.89 -4.78
C LEU A 263 6.55 -2.10 -3.55
N GLU A 264 6.97 -2.97 -2.64
CA GLU A 264 6.23 -3.29 -1.43
C GLU A 264 7.08 -2.97 -0.20
N ARG A 265 6.54 -2.20 0.76
CA ARG A 265 7.12 -2.10 2.09
C ARG A 265 6.57 -3.22 2.96
N THR A 266 7.41 -4.22 3.21
CA THR A 266 7.02 -5.48 3.87
C THR A 266 7.16 -5.42 5.38
N VAL A 267 8.08 -4.59 5.90
CA VAL A 267 8.35 -4.46 7.34
C VAL A 267 8.50 -3.00 7.73
N ILE A 268 7.83 -2.62 8.82
CA ILE A 268 8.17 -1.45 9.63
C ILE A 268 8.43 -1.91 11.06
N GLU A 269 9.62 -1.63 11.55
CA GLU A 269 9.98 -1.95 12.92
C GLU A 269 9.92 -0.70 13.79
N ILE A 270 9.23 -0.78 14.92
CA ILE A 270 9.08 0.32 15.87
C ILE A 270 10.05 0.11 17.05
N ARG A 271 10.72 1.18 17.48
CA ARG A 271 11.73 1.15 18.55
C ARG A 271 11.27 0.48 19.84
N ASP A 272 10.02 0.70 20.25
CA ASP A 272 9.47 0.19 21.51
C ASP A 272 8.86 -1.22 21.40
N GLU A 273 8.84 -1.83 20.21
CA GLU A 273 8.44 -3.24 20.02
C GLU A 273 9.61 -4.20 20.18
N ILE A 274 10.84 -3.69 20.21
CA ILE A 274 12.04 -4.52 20.42
C ILE A 274 12.26 -4.74 21.90
N THR A 275 12.07 -6.00 22.33
CA THR A 275 12.25 -6.40 23.73
C THR A 275 13.72 -6.68 24.07
N ALA A 276 14.54 -7.07 23.09
CA ALA A 276 15.96 -7.38 23.26
C ALA A 276 16.78 -6.87 22.06
N PRO A 277 17.23 -5.60 22.06
CA PRO A 277 18.02 -5.06 20.96
C PRO A 277 19.41 -5.69 20.96
N ASP A 278 19.84 -6.18 19.79
CA ASP A 278 21.24 -6.53 19.54
C ASP A 278 22.07 -5.24 19.57
N PRO A 279 23.12 -5.14 20.41
CA PRO A 279 24.01 -3.97 20.46
C PRO A 279 24.71 -3.67 19.13
N ALA A 280 24.83 -4.65 18.24
CA ALA A 280 25.39 -4.47 16.90
C ALA A 280 24.35 -3.97 15.87
N ASP A 281 23.05 -4.09 16.16
CA ASP A 281 21.95 -3.71 15.27
C ASP A 281 21.40 -2.34 15.67
N ILE A 282 22.22 -1.29 15.63
CA ILE A 282 21.82 0.07 16.02
C ILE A 282 21.74 0.96 14.78
N PRO A 283 20.66 1.74 14.58
CA PRO A 283 20.59 2.74 13.52
C PRO A 283 21.77 3.73 13.63
N PRO A 284 22.27 4.29 12.52
CA PRO A 284 23.39 5.20 12.55
C PRO A 284 23.06 6.45 13.39
N ASP A 285 24.05 6.91 14.15
CA ASP A 285 23.97 8.14 14.94
C ASP A 285 24.30 9.37 14.08
N GLY A 286 23.62 10.49 14.38
CA GLY A 286 23.89 11.79 13.78
C GLY A 286 23.24 12.05 12.41
N PRO A 287 23.39 13.27 11.88
CA PRO A 287 22.98 13.58 10.52
C PRO A 287 23.95 12.95 9.52
N ALA A 288 23.43 12.35 8.46
CA ALA A 288 24.28 11.92 7.37
C ALA A 288 24.94 13.12 6.67
N ASP A 289 26.12 12.91 6.09
CA ASP A 289 26.82 13.93 5.33
C ASP A 289 25.91 14.52 4.25
N ALA A 290 25.85 15.84 4.17
CA ALA A 290 25.08 16.53 3.16
C ALA A 290 25.81 17.78 2.66
N VAL A 291 25.70 18.05 1.36
CA VAL A 291 26.26 19.21 0.69
C VAL A 291 25.14 19.95 -0.03
N PRO A 292 24.88 21.24 0.25
CA PRO A 292 23.89 22.02 -0.49
C PRO A 292 24.19 22.04 -1.98
N LEU A 293 23.15 21.96 -2.82
CA LEU A 293 23.30 22.14 -4.27
C LEU A 293 23.35 23.63 -4.62
N THR A 294 24.16 23.98 -5.60
CA THR A 294 24.19 25.33 -6.19
C THR A 294 22.95 25.61 -7.03
N GLY A 295 22.63 26.88 -7.28
CA GLY A 295 21.49 27.25 -8.12
C GLY A 295 21.54 26.64 -9.53
N THR A 296 22.73 26.54 -10.11
CA THR A 296 22.95 25.91 -11.43
C THR A 296 22.69 24.40 -11.40
N GLU A 297 23.14 23.71 -10.34
CA GLU A 297 22.89 22.27 -10.16
C GLU A 297 21.39 22.00 -9.93
N VAL A 298 20.71 22.87 -9.18
CA VAL A 298 19.25 22.79 -8.98
C VAL A 298 18.51 22.97 -10.29
N ALA A 299 18.88 23.97 -11.09
CA ALA A 299 18.25 24.21 -12.39
C ALA A 299 18.44 23.03 -13.35
N ALA A 300 19.67 22.48 -13.44
CA ALA A 300 19.97 21.33 -14.26
C ALA A 300 19.20 20.07 -13.83
N LEU A 301 19.12 19.82 -12.51
CA LEU A 301 18.37 18.67 -11.99
C LEU A 301 16.85 18.83 -12.19
N THR A 302 16.33 20.05 -12.09
CA THR A 302 14.91 20.34 -12.33
C THR A 302 14.56 20.12 -13.80
N ALA A 303 15.38 20.63 -14.72
CA ALA A 303 15.17 20.43 -16.16
C ALA A 303 15.14 18.94 -16.55
N ARG A 304 16.05 18.12 -15.99
CA ARG A 304 16.06 16.66 -16.23
C ARG A 304 14.78 15.98 -15.77
N LEU A 305 14.22 16.40 -14.64
CA LEU A 305 12.96 15.84 -14.13
C LEU A 305 11.78 16.25 -15.02
N ASP A 306 11.77 17.49 -15.52
CA ASP A 306 10.73 17.96 -16.45
C ASP A 306 10.82 17.25 -17.81
N GLU A 307 12.03 16.92 -18.28
CA GLU A 307 12.26 16.14 -19.50
C GLU A 307 11.76 14.70 -19.37
N ASP A 308 12.09 14.01 -18.26
CA ASP A 308 11.58 12.66 -17.95
C ASP A 308 10.04 12.62 -17.83
N GLU A 309 9.40 13.70 -17.34
CA GLU A 309 7.93 13.82 -17.32
C GLU A 309 7.34 14.06 -18.73
N SER A 310 8.10 14.71 -19.62
CA SER A 310 7.66 15.03 -20.99
C SER A 310 7.83 13.88 -22.00
N GLU A 311 8.69 12.90 -21.72
CA GLU A 311 8.86 11.68 -22.52
C GLU A 311 7.79 10.61 -22.26
N GLN A 312 6.90 10.81 -21.27
CA GLN A 312 5.67 10.03 -21.16
C GLN A 312 4.75 10.39 -22.33
N PRO A 313 4.18 9.42 -23.08
CA PRO A 313 3.44 9.72 -24.29
C PRO A 313 2.27 10.66 -23.95
N ALA A 314 2.33 11.86 -24.53
CA ALA A 314 1.31 12.87 -24.47
C ALA A 314 0.05 12.46 -25.26
N GLU A 315 -0.52 11.28 -25.00
CA GLU A 315 -1.81 10.85 -25.56
C GLU A 315 -2.63 10.06 -24.53
N ALA A 316 -3.09 10.76 -23.51
CA ALA A 316 -4.39 10.53 -22.90
C ALA A 316 -4.81 11.82 -22.17
N GLY A 317 -5.18 12.83 -22.96
CA GLY A 317 -5.80 14.04 -22.42
C GLY A 317 -7.04 13.66 -21.63
N TRP A 318 -6.91 13.64 -20.31
CA TRP A 318 -8.07 13.71 -19.42
C TRP A 318 -8.77 15.03 -19.74
N GLY A 319 -10.01 14.90 -20.22
CA GLY A 319 -10.75 15.95 -20.91
C GLY A 319 -10.79 17.27 -20.16
N ALA A 320 -9.94 18.21 -20.59
CA ALA A 320 -10.17 19.62 -20.40
C ALA A 320 -11.11 20.11 -21.52
N SER A 321 -12.41 19.87 -21.36
CA SER A 321 -13.40 20.71 -22.03
C SER A 321 -13.51 22.01 -21.23
N PRO A 322 -13.53 23.20 -21.87
CA PRO A 322 -13.64 24.49 -21.18
C PRO A 322 -14.95 24.68 -20.41
N ASN A 323 -15.93 23.81 -20.61
CA ASN A 323 -17.21 23.81 -19.89
C ASN A 323 -17.37 22.47 -19.17
N GLY A 324 -17.14 22.48 -17.86
CA GLY A 324 -17.49 21.37 -16.98
C GLY A 324 -19.00 21.07 -17.02
N PRO A 325 -19.45 19.91 -16.48
CA PRO A 325 -20.83 19.50 -16.61
C PRO A 325 -21.74 20.48 -15.86
N VAL A 326 -22.68 21.06 -16.61
CA VAL A 326 -23.84 21.76 -16.06
C VAL A 326 -24.75 20.67 -15.48
N VAL A 327 -25.04 20.80 -14.19
CA VAL A 327 -26.07 20.01 -13.52
C VAL A 327 -27.40 20.72 -13.80
N GLU A 328 -28.26 20.09 -14.60
CA GLU A 328 -29.71 20.31 -14.56
C GLU A 328 -30.35 19.25 -13.65
#